data_AF-A0A4S8MYN8-F1
#
_entry.id   AF-A0A4S8MYN8-F1
#
_cell.length_a   1.000
_cell.length_b   1.000
_cell.length_c   1.000
_cell.angle_alpha   90.00
_cell.angle_beta   90.00
_cell.angle_gamma   90.00
#
_symmetry.space_group_name_H-M   'P 1'
#
loop_
_entity.id
_entity.type
_entity.pdbx_description
1 polymer ?
#
loop_
_entity_poly.entity_id
_entity_poly.type
_entity_poly.pdbx_seq_one_letter_code
_entity_poly.pdbx_strand_id
1 'polypeptide(L)'
;MSSTFYPCILCGTLTSLWCSRCQGTFYCCSEHLRIDWPRHRDQCIPVSQFAYPGPPEEEHITVTGILYPPDEARPRFVEIGLRQAPFKSAHDAPECPIPLLQPYFGDEHPQNLILAKGLNGIEIRFPLQIWYSPTAFQAMCPINRAIQHATGVPNINPWYGPIVVLKFRGSKKAGYTDAGTRDFTALLDYFLSETMDETPEQNP
;
A
#
# COMPACT_ATOMS: atom_id res chain seq x y z
N MET A 1 -19.48 -26.64 -9.60
CA MET A 1 -20.36 -25.95 -8.61
C MET A 1 -21.12 -27.03 -7.86
N SER A 2 -20.68 -27.39 -6.65
CA SER A 2 -21.35 -28.42 -5.85
C SER A 2 -22.52 -27.78 -5.11
N SER A 3 -23.75 -28.21 -5.40
CA SER A 3 -24.94 -27.74 -4.67
C SER A 3 -25.02 -28.49 -3.34
N THR A 4 -24.90 -27.78 -2.23
CA THR A 4 -25.05 -28.36 -0.88
C THR A 4 -26.53 -28.47 -0.55
N PHE A 5 -26.98 -29.67 -0.18
CA PHE A 5 -28.37 -29.93 0.23
C PHE A 5 -28.44 -30.16 1.74
N TYR A 6 -29.49 -29.63 2.37
CA TYR A 6 -29.72 -29.73 3.80
C TYR A 6 -31.11 -30.35 4.08
N PRO A 7 -31.29 -31.08 5.19
CA PRO A 7 -32.57 -31.71 5.50
C PRO A 7 -33.61 -30.68 5.92
N CYS A 8 -34.85 -30.84 5.42
CA CYS A 8 -35.99 -30.07 5.91
C CYS A 8 -36.27 -30.38 7.38
N ILE A 9 -36.48 -29.35 8.20
CA ILE A 9 -36.65 -29.53 9.65
C ILE A 9 -37.95 -30.24 10.06
N LEU A 10 -38.95 -30.35 9.18
CA LEU A 10 -40.21 -31.01 9.47
C LEU A 10 -40.29 -32.45 8.95
N CYS A 11 -39.79 -32.70 7.73
CA CYS A 11 -39.95 -34.01 7.07
C CYS A 11 -38.63 -34.70 6.72
N GLY A 12 -37.48 -34.06 6.94
CA GLY A 12 -36.16 -34.62 6.66
C GLY A 12 -35.76 -34.66 5.17
N THR A 13 -36.65 -34.31 4.24
CA THR A 13 -36.35 -34.28 2.80
C THR A 13 -35.23 -33.29 2.50
N LEU A 14 -34.24 -33.73 1.73
CA LEU A 14 -33.14 -32.88 1.28
C LEU A 14 -33.67 -31.72 0.44
N THR A 15 -33.19 -30.52 0.72
CA THR A 15 -33.59 -29.30 0.04
C THR A 15 -32.44 -28.31 -0.03
N SER A 16 -32.51 -27.45 -1.03
CA SER A 16 -31.69 -26.24 -1.13
C SER A 16 -32.49 -24.98 -0.78
N LEU A 17 -33.72 -25.10 -0.26
CA LEU A 17 -34.55 -23.96 0.13
C LEU A 17 -34.34 -23.65 1.61
N TRP A 18 -34.09 -22.38 1.90
CA TRP A 18 -33.82 -21.86 3.24
C TRP A 18 -34.76 -20.69 3.59
N CYS A 19 -34.88 -20.39 4.88
CA CYS A 19 -35.55 -19.17 5.35
C CYS A 19 -34.83 -17.94 4.81
N SER A 20 -35.47 -17.14 3.95
CA SER A 20 -34.84 -15.97 3.32
C SER A 20 -34.36 -14.91 4.31
N ARG A 21 -34.91 -14.89 5.53
CA ARG A 21 -34.54 -13.94 6.59
C ARG A 21 -33.23 -14.31 7.27
N CYS A 22 -33.09 -15.54 7.79
CA CYS A 22 -31.92 -15.95 8.58
C CYS A 22 -30.95 -16.86 7.83
N GLN A 23 -31.39 -17.50 6.75
CA GLN A 23 -30.65 -18.51 5.97
C GLN A 23 -30.12 -19.72 6.78
N GLY A 24 -30.47 -19.83 8.07
CA GLY A 24 -29.99 -20.87 8.98
C GLY A 24 -30.96 -22.04 9.21
N THR A 25 -32.09 -22.10 8.50
CA THR A 25 -33.07 -23.18 8.61
C THR A 25 -33.66 -23.52 7.26
N PHE A 26 -33.88 -24.82 6.99
CA PHE A 26 -34.17 -25.37 5.67
C PHE A 26 -35.55 -26.04 5.61
N TYR A 27 -36.28 -25.81 4.51
CA TYR A 27 -37.64 -26.31 4.30
C TYR A 27 -37.83 -26.76 2.86
N CYS A 28 -38.36 -27.96 2.63
CA CYS A 28 -38.57 -28.42 1.25
C CYS A 28 -39.68 -27.65 0.51
N CYS A 29 -40.53 -26.90 1.22
CA CYS A 29 -41.59 -26.06 0.67
C CYS A 29 -41.98 -24.92 1.63
N SER A 30 -42.72 -23.94 1.11
CA SER A 30 -43.23 -22.80 1.89
C SER A 30 -44.28 -23.19 2.94
N GLU A 31 -45.02 -24.29 2.72
CA GLU A 31 -45.97 -24.82 3.69
C GLU A 31 -45.27 -25.26 4.99
N HIS A 32 -44.15 -25.98 4.87
CA HIS A 32 -43.35 -26.39 6.04
C HIS A 32 -42.74 -25.20 6.79
N LEU A 33 -42.35 -24.15 6.07
CA LEU A 33 -41.95 -22.89 6.72
C LEU A 33 -43.12 -22.28 7.50
N ARG A 34 -44.34 -22.25 6.94
CA ARG A 34 -45.52 -21.65 7.61
C ARG A 34 -45.94 -22.44 8.85
N ILE A 35 -45.85 -23.77 8.81
CA ILE A 35 -46.13 -24.65 9.95
C ILE A 35 -45.12 -24.40 11.08
N ASP A 36 -43.83 -24.28 10.75
CA ASP A 36 -42.77 -24.05 11.74
C ASP A 36 -42.65 -22.58 12.19
N TRP A 37 -43.21 -21.63 11.42
CA TRP A 37 -43.05 -20.18 11.65
C TRP A 37 -43.35 -19.72 13.08
N PRO A 38 -44.41 -20.19 13.76
CA PRO A 38 -44.67 -19.77 15.14
C PRO A 38 -43.52 -20.07 16.10
N ARG A 39 -42.79 -21.18 15.90
CA ARG A 39 -41.60 -21.56 16.67
C ARG A 39 -40.34 -20.88 16.14
N HIS A 40 -40.16 -20.89 14.82
CA HIS A 40 -38.95 -20.38 14.18
C HIS A 40 -38.77 -18.87 14.37
N ARG A 41 -39.85 -18.09 14.32
CA ARG A 41 -39.78 -16.61 14.36
C ARG A 41 -39.11 -16.08 15.63
N ASP A 42 -39.24 -16.78 16.75
CA ASP A 42 -38.68 -16.37 18.05
C ASP A 42 -37.14 -16.51 18.07
N GLN A 43 -36.59 -17.32 17.17
CA GLN A 43 -35.15 -17.59 17.03
C GLN A 43 -34.61 -17.13 15.66
N CYS A 44 -35.44 -16.50 14.83
CA CYS A 44 -35.11 -16.10 13.47
C CYS A 44 -34.33 -14.77 13.45
N ILE A 45 -33.01 -14.86 13.55
CA ILE A 45 -32.10 -13.71 13.48
C ILE A 45 -31.79 -13.41 12.00
N PRO A 46 -32.12 -12.21 11.47
CA PRO A 46 -31.78 -11.83 10.11
C PRO A 46 -30.28 -11.93 9.80
N VAL A 47 -29.92 -12.34 8.59
CA VAL A 47 -28.52 -12.31 8.12
C VAL A 47 -27.91 -10.91 8.26
N SER A 48 -28.71 -9.85 8.13
CA SER A 48 -28.25 -8.47 8.33
C SER A 48 -27.86 -8.13 9.77
N GLN A 49 -28.33 -8.89 10.77
CA GLN A 49 -27.95 -8.71 12.17
C GLN A 49 -26.70 -9.51 12.54
N PHE A 50 -26.37 -10.54 11.77
CA PHE A 50 -25.02 -11.09 11.75
C PHE A 50 -24.15 -10.12 10.94
N ALA A 51 -23.79 -9.01 11.58
CA ALA A 51 -22.62 -8.26 11.14
C ALA A 51 -21.47 -9.27 11.17
N TYR A 52 -21.11 -9.78 9.98
CA TYR A 52 -19.79 -10.32 9.80
C TYR A 52 -18.85 -9.26 10.38
N PRO A 53 -17.91 -9.59 11.29
CA PRO A 53 -16.75 -8.71 11.41
C PRO A 53 -16.31 -8.47 9.96
N GLY A 54 -16.13 -7.21 9.57
CA GLY A 54 -15.66 -6.91 8.23
C GLY A 54 -14.49 -7.82 7.86
N PRO A 55 -14.20 -8.01 6.56
CA PRO A 55 -12.99 -8.75 6.17
C PRO A 55 -11.85 -8.33 7.10
N PRO A 56 -11.15 -9.28 7.75
CA PRO A 56 -10.17 -8.96 8.78
C PRO A 56 -9.33 -7.82 8.23
N GLU A 57 -9.30 -6.68 8.95
CA GLU A 57 -8.51 -5.52 8.53
C GLU A 57 -7.16 -6.06 8.10
N GLU A 58 -6.80 -5.89 6.82
CA GLU A 58 -5.51 -6.37 6.33
C GLU A 58 -4.46 -5.81 7.30
N GLU A 59 -3.76 -6.69 8.03
CA GLU A 59 -2.78 -6.28 9.02
C GLU A 59 -1.67 -5.50 8.30
N HIS A 60 -1.82 -4.19 8.28
CA HIS A 60 -0.86 -3.30 7.66
C HIS A 60 0.32 -3.16 8.61
N ILE A 61 1.48 -3.62 8.15
CA ILE A 61 2.74 -3.33 8.84
C ILE A 61 3.07 -1.87 8.53
N THR A 62 3.41 -1.08 9.53
CA THR A 62 3.87 0.30 9.31
C THR A 62 5.39 0.36 9.39
N VAL A 63 5.98 1.27 8.61
CA VAL A 63 7.38 1.65 8.71
C VAL A 63 7.51 3.17 8.65
N THR A 64 8.57 3.69 9.26
CA THR A 64 8.92 5.11 9.17
C THR A 64 9.64 5.39 7.86
N GLY A 65 9.03 6.20 6.99
CA GLY A 65 9.63 6.75 5.78
C GLY A 65 10.07 8.20 5.95
N ILE A 66 10.76 8.74 4.95
CA ILE A 66 11.09 10.17 4.86
C ILE A 66 10.27 10.80 3.74
N LEU A 67 9.54 11.87 4.06
CA LEU A 67 8.81 12.68 3.09
C LEU A 67 9.54 14.01 2.84
N TYR A 68 9.76 14.33 1.57
CA TYR A 68 10.08 15.68 1.11
C TYR A 68 8.81 16.28 0.50
N PRO A 69 8.03 17.05 1.27
CA PRO A 69 6.84 17.71 0.75
C PRO A 69 7.25 18.83 -0.24
N PRO A 70 6.53 19.00 -1.37
CA PRO A 70 6.91 19.99 -2.36
C PRO A 70 6.73 21.43 -1.86
N ASP A 71 5.78 21.65 -0.95
CA ASP A 71 5.36 22.99 -0.51
C ASP A 71 6.01 23.44 0.80
N GLU A 72 6.66 22.54 1.53
CA GLU A 72 7.32 22.85 2.82
C GLU A 72 8.84 22.89 2.67
N ALA A 73 9.52 23.61 3.57
CA ALA A 73 10.97 23.81 3.49
C ALA A 73 11.79 22.66 4.10
N ARG A 74 11.18 21.75 4.85
CA ARG A 74 11.90 20.72 5.60
C ARG A 74 11.31 19.34 5.35
N PRO A 75 12.15 18.31 5.17
CA PRO A 75 11.67 16.95 5.16
C PRO A 75 11.24 16.51 6.56
N ARG A 76 10.39 15.49 6.62
CA ARG A 76 9.88 14.91 7.87
C ARG A 76 9.77 13.40 7.80
N PHE A 77 9.80 12.78 8.97
CA PHE A 77 9.45 11.36 9.09
C PHE A 77 7.94 11.20 9.01
N VAL A 78 7.49 10.16 8.32
CA VAL A 78 6.08 9.82 8.16
C VAL A 78 5.88 8.31 8.29
N GLU A 79 4.74 7.90 8.84
CA GLU A 79 4.36 6.49 8.87
C GLU A 79 3.80 6.07 7.52
N ILE A 80 4.32 4.97 6.99
CA ILE A 80 3.91 4.39 5.72
C ILE A 80 3.36 2.99 6.00
N GLY A 81 2.08 2.80 5.70
CA GLY A 81 1.46 1.48 5.72
C GLY A 81 2.00 0.60 4.59
N LEU A 82 2.18 -0.68 4.87
CA LEU A 82 2.62 -1.68 3.92
C LEU A 82 1.54 -2.74 3.80
N ARG A 83 1.15 -3.03 2.56
CA ARG A 83 0.30 -4.18 2.24
C ARG A 83 1.18 -5.37 1.87
N GLN A 84 0.82 -6.56 2.33
CA GLN A 84 1.52 -7.77 1.90
C GLN A 84 1.41 -7.91 0.37
N ALA A 85 2.54 -8.20 -0.27
CA ALA A 85 2.53 -8.53 -1.70
C ALA A 85 1.81 -9.88 -1.88
N PRO A 86 0.98 -10.05 -2.93
CA PRO A 86 0.28 -11.30 -3.17
C PRO A 86 1.30 -12.43 -3.37
N PHE A 87 1.20 -13.49 -2.57
CA PHE A 87 2.00 -14.69 -2.77
C PHE A 87 1.65 -15.29 -4.14
N LYS A 88 2.65 -15.49 -5.01
CA LYS A 88 2.46 -16.19 -6.30
C LYS A 88 2.27 -17.70 -6.08
N SER A 89 2.91 -18.28 -5.07
CA SER A 89 2.69 -19.65 -4.59
C SER A 89 3.21 -19.83 -3.16
N ALA A 90 2.81 -20.91 -2.48
CA ALA A 90 3.27 -21.26 -1.13
C ALA A 90 4.78 -21.58 -1.04
N HIS A 91 5.45 -21.74 -2.18
CA HIS A 91 6.88 -22.07 -2.27
C HIS A 91 7.74 -20.88 -2.71
N ASP A 92 7.14 -19.76 -3.08
CA ASP A 92 7.87 -18.56 -3.48
C ASP A 92 8.38 -17.80 -2.26
N ALA A 93 9.56 -17.18 -2.41
CA ALA A 93 10.05 -16.24 -1.42
C ALA A 93 9.04 -15.09 -1.26
N PRO A 94 8.85 -14.55 -0.05
CA PRO A 94 7.97 -13.41 0.16
C PRO A 94 8.42 -12.25 -0.73
N GLU A 95 7.52 -11.75 -1.58
CA GLU A 95 7.78 -10.51 -2.31
C GLU A 95 7.87 -9.34 -1.32
N CYS A 96 8.63 -8.31 -1.70
CA CYS A 96 8.72 -7.10 -0.89
C CYS A 96 7.32 -6.49 -0.72
N PRO A 97 6.89 -6.11 0.50
CA PRO A 97 5.59 -5.49 0.73
C PRO A 97 5.37 -4.27 -0.16
N ILE A 98 4.10 -3.99 -0.47
CA ILE A 98 3.71 -2.87 -1.33
C ILE A 98 3.40 -1.66 -0.44
N PRO A 99 4.12 -0.53 -0.57
CA PRO A 99 3.85 0.65 0.24
C PRO A 99 2.56 1.36 -0.20
N LEU A 100 1.78 1.81 0.78
CA LEU A 100 0.54 2.56 0.57
C LEU A 100 0.86 4.05 0.41
N LEU A 101 1.11 4.46 -0.83
CA LEU A 101 1.58 5.80 -1.17
C LEU A 101 0.47 6.76 -1.65
N GLN A 102 -0.78 6.28 -1.77
CA GLN A 102 -1.94 7.09 -2.17
C GLN A 102 -2.09 8.39 -1.38
N PRO A 103 -1.83 8.45 -0.05
CA PRO A 103 -1.93 9.70 0.70
C PRO A 103 -0.97 10.81 0.23
N TYR A 104 0.11 10.45 -0.47
CA TYR A 104 1.15 11.40 -0.91
C TYR A 104 1.07 11.71 -2.41
N PHE A 105 0.64 10.74 -3.24
CA PHE A 105 0.60 10.87 -4.69
C PHE A 105 -0.83 10.94 -5.27
N GLY A 106 -1.86 10.82 -4.44
CA GLY A 106 -3.25 10.74 -4.91
C GLY A 106 -3.45 9.50 -5.78
N ASP A 107 -4.17 9.67 -6.88
CA ASP A 107 -4.48 8.59 -7.83
C ASP A 107 -3.36 8.35 -8.86
N GLU A 108 -2.25 9.10 -8.78
CA GLU A 108 -1.10 8.88 -9.65
C GLU A 108 -0.39 7.56 -9.28
N HIS A 109 0.18 6.89 -10.30
CA HIS A 109 1.10 5.79 -10.08
C HIS A 109 2.54 6.30 -9.94
N PRO A 110 3.11 6.39 -8.72
CA PRO A 110 4.46 6.89 -8.54
C PRO A 110 5.48 5.93 -9.15
N GLN A 111 6.54 6.49 -9.74
CA GLN A 111 7.72 5.72 -10.13
C GLN A 111 8.71 5.67 -8.98
N ASN A 112 9.69 4.79 -9.08
CA ASN A 112 10.73 4.68 -8.08
C ASN A 112 12.10 4.37 -8.65
N LEU A 113 13.13 4.74 -7.89
CA LEU A 113 14.51 4.36 -8.11
C LEU A 113 15.15 3.87 -6.82
N ILE A 114 16.27 3.15 -6.94
CA ILE A 114 16.95 2.56 -5.78
C ILE A 114 18.34 3.18 -5.63
N LEU A 115 18.52 3.88 -4.51
CA LEU A 115 19.81 4.37 -4.07
C LEU A 115 20.55 3.25 -3.31
N ALA A 116 21.41 2.53 -4.04
CA ALA A 116 22.23 1.45 -3.49
C ALA A 116 23.66 1.89 -3.12
N LYS A 117 24.09 3.06 -3.57
CA LYS A 117 25.44 3.60 -3.33
C LYS A 117 25.31 5.01 -2.75
N GLY A 118 26.14 5.31 -1.75
CA GLY A 118 26.26 6.65 -1.16
C GLY A 118 27.44 7.41 -1.77
N LEU A 119 27.95 8.40 -1.03
CA LEU A 119 29.17 9.15 -1.35
C LEU A 119 30.30 8.23 -1.83
N ASN A 120 30.97 8.65 -2.92
CA ASN A 120 32.13 7.96 -3.52
C ASN A 120 31.83 6.54 -4.03
N GLY A 121 30.57 6.20 -4.25
CA GLY A 121 30.18 4.89 -4.79
C GLY A 121 30.19 3.74 -3.78
N ILE A 122 30.34 4.05 -2.48
CA ILE A 122 30.31 3.05 -1.40
C ILE A 122 28.90 2.47 -1.29
N GLU A 123 28.78 1.14 -1.24
CA GLU A 123 27.48 0.47 -1.08
C GLU A 123 26.80 0.82 0.25
N ILE A 124 25.53 1.18 0.17
CA ILE A 124 24.69 1.39 1.34
C ILE A 124 24.20 0.02 1.80
N ARG A 125 24.54 -0.35 3.04
CA ARG A 125 24.15 -1.62 3.68
C ARG A 125 22.64 -1.92 3.53
N PHE A 126 21.84 -0.87 3.60
CA PHE A 126 20.38 -0.89 3.50
C PHE A 126 19.96 0.14 2.45
N PRO A 127 19.81 -0.28 1.17
CA PRO A 127 19.48 0.64 0.09
C PRO A 127 18.19 1.41 0.37
N LEU A 128 18.11 2.62 -0.17
CA LEU A 128 16.93 3.47 -0.07
C LEU A 128 16.15 3.41 -1.38
N GLN A 129 14.83 3.32 -1.29
CA GLN A 129 13.92 3.40 -2.42
C GLN A 129 13.26 4.77 -2.42
N ILE A 130 13.48 5.52 -3.49
CA ILE A 130 12.97 6.88 -3.67
C ILE A 130 11.78 6.78 -4.61
N TRP A 131 10.60 7.17 -4.13
CA TRP A 131 9.35 7.24 -4.88
C TRP A 131 9.08 8.68 -5.29
N TYR A 132 8.70 8.88 -6.55
CA TYR A 132 8.51 10.20 -7.15
C TYR A 132 7.35 10.20 -8.15
N SER A 133 6.81 11.39 -8.40
CA SER A 133 5.75 11.64 -9.39
C SER A 133 6.37 11.84 -10.78
N PRO A 134 6.20 10.91 -11.74
CA PRO A 134 6.66 11.14 -13.11
C PRO A 134 5.89 12.25 -13.83
N THR A 135 4.63 12.50 -13.45
CA THR A 135 3.82 13.54 -14.09
C THR A 135 4.14 14.93 -13.56
N ALA A 136 4.68 15.09 -12.36
CA ALA A 136 5.03 16.39 -11.80
C ALA A 136 6.06 17.16 -12.66
N PHE A 137 7.03 16.45 -13.26
CA PHE A 137 7.96 17.06 -14.22
C PHE A 137 7.23 17.51 -15.49
N GLN A 138 6.41 16.63 -16.08
CA GLN A 138 5.69 16.90 -17.32
C GLN A 138 4.68 18.04 -17.17
N ALA A 139 4.06 18.15 -16.00
CA ALA A 139 3.10 19.19 -15.65
C ALA A 139 3.77 20.51 -15.24
N MET A 140 5.11 20.58 -15.23
CA MET A 140 5.88 21.75 -14.77
C MET A 140 5.44 22.22 -13.38
N CYS A 141 5.21 21.27 -12.47
CA CYS A 141 4.88 21.57 -11.09
C CYS A 141 5.99 22.43 -10.45
N PRO A 142 5.73 23.12 -9.33
CA PRO A 142 6.78 23.79 -8.58
C PRO A 142 7.89 22.82 -8.16
N ILE A 143 9.13 23.33 -8.15
CA ILE A 143 10.29 22.60 -7.62
C ILE A 143 10.03 22.26 -6.15
N ASN A 144 10.38 21.04 -5.76
CA ASN A 144 10.25 20.56 -4.39
C ASN A 144 11.11 21.42 -3.45
N ARG A 145 10.43 22.26 -2.65
CA ARG A 145 11.08 23.22 -1.75
C ARG A 145 11.88 22.55 -0.65
N ALA A 146 11.46 21.38 -0.17
CA ALA A 146 12.18 20.65 0.86
C ALA A 146 13.54 20.19 0.35
N ILE A 147 13.62 19.69 -0.90
CA ILE A 147 14.90 19.30 -1.52
C ILE A 147 15.75 20.54 -1.80
N GLN A 148 15.17 21.59 -2.41
CA GLN A 148 15.88 22.83 -2.71
C GLN A 148 16.49 23.48 -1.44
N HIS A 149 15.71 23.53 -0.36
CA HIS A 149 16.18 24.07 0.91
C HIS A 149 17.24 23.16 1.56
N ALA A 150 17.08 21.84 1.46
CA ALA A 150 18.00 20.89 2.11
C ALA A 150 19.36 20.80 1.41
N THR A 151 19.41 20.97 0.09
CA THR A 151 20.67 21.02 -0.66
C THR A 151 21.32 22.39 -0.58
N GLY A 152 20.54 23.48 -0.62
CA GLY A 152 21.05 24.86 -0.51
C GLY A 152 21.99 25.29 -1.65
N VAL A 153 22.10 24.49 -2.71
CA VAL A 153 23.00 24.72 -3.84
C VAL A 153 22.21 25.19 -5.06
N PRO A 154 22.58 26.31 -5.71
CA PRO A 154 22.01 26.69 -6.99
C PRO A 154 22.46 25.73 -8.10
N ASN A 155 21.59 25.46 -9.09
CA ASN A 155 21.88 24.65 -10.29
C ASN A 155 21.98 23.12 -10.12
N ILE A 156 21.38 22.55 -9.07
CA ILE A 156 21.12 21.10 -9.03
C ILE A 156 19.92 20.73 -9.90
N ASN A 157 19.86 19.48 -10.38
CA ASN A 157 18.70 18.99 -11.11
C ASN A 157 17.44 19.13 -10.25
N PRO A 158 16.42 19.85 -10.73
CA PRO A 158 15.23 20.10 -9.94
C PRO A 158 14.41 18.83 -9.78
N TRP A 159 14.01 18.55 -8.55
CA TRP A 159 13.02 17.54 -8.22
C TRP A 159 11.64 18.18 -8.12
N TYR A 160 10.62 17.49 -8.61
CA TYR A 160 9.26 18.00 -8.70
C TYR A 160 8.28 17.11 -7.93
N GLY A 161 7.25 17.75 -7.37
CA GLY A 161 6.21 17.05 -6.63
C GLY A 161 6.72 16.40 -5.33
N PRO A 162 5.87 15.59 -4.67
CA PRO A 162 6.23 14.89 -3.44
C PRO A 162 7.25 13.79 -3.70
N ILE A 163 8.22 13.65 -2.77
CA ILE A 163 9.19 12.55 -2.78
C ILE A 163 9.07 11.77 -1.48
N VAL A 164 8.83 10.47 -1.58
CA VAL A 164 8.74 9.56 -0.42
C VAL A 164 9.88 8.57 -0.48
N VAL A 165 10.62 8.44 0.61
CA VAL A 165 11.76 7.53 0.70
C VAL A 165 11.49 6.45 1.73
N LEU A 166 11.72 5.20 1.32
CA LEU A 166 11.65 4.02 2.18
C LEU A 166 13.00 3.31 2.24
N LYS A 167 13.29 2.67 3.37
CA LYS A 167 14.54 1.96 3.58
C LYS A 167 14.34 0.45 3.54
N PHE A 168 15.13 -0.24 2.73
CA PHE A 168 15.04 -1.69 2.66
C PHE A 168 15.64 -2.38 3.90
N ARG A 169 15.04 -3.51 4.25
CA ARG A 169 15.57 -4.49 5.19
C ARG A 169 16.59 -5.38 4.47
N GLY A 170 17.84 -4.95 4.46
CA GLY A 170 18.97 -5.68 3.88
C GLY A 170 19.15 -5.50 2.37
N SER A 171 20.27 -6.00 1.85
CA SER A 171 20.65 -5.89 0.44
C SER A 171 19.74 -6.67 -0.52
N LYS A 172 19.03 -7.69 -0.03
CA LYS A 172 18.06 -8.48 -0.81
C LYS A 172 16.73 -7.77 -1.05
N LYS A 173 16.50 -6.60 -0.44
CA LYS A 173 15.28 -5.77 -0.67
C LYS A 173 13.97 -6.53 -0.42
N ALA A 174 13.98 -7.49 0.51
CA ALA A 174 12.84 -8.37 0.79
C ALA A 174 11.80 -7.76 1.75
N GLY A 175 11.98 -6.51 2.15
CA GLY A 175 11.10 -5.80 3.07
C GLY A 175 11.62 -4.41 3.37
N TYR A 176 10.90 -3.66 4.20
CA TYR A 176 11.33 -2.34 4.68
C TYR A 176 11.65 -2.35 6.18
N THR A 177 12.35 -1.32 6.61
CA THR A 177 12.65 -1.00 8.01
C THR A 177 12.58 0.50 8.20
N ASP A 178 12.51 0.98 9.44
CA ASP A 178 12.48 2.41 9.72
C ASP A 178 13.70 3.16 9.16
N ALA A 179 13.42 4.22 8.41
CA ALA A 179 14.39 5.22 8.04
C ALA A 179 14.77 6.07 9.27
N GLY A 180 16.04 6.45 9.37
CA GLY A 180 16.57 7.26 10.45
C GLY A 180 17.37 8.45 9.95
N THR A 181 17.93 9.21 10.88
CA THR A 181 18.62 10.47 10.56
C THR A 181 19.86 10.30 9.67
N ARG A 182 20.52 9.15 9.72
CA ARG A 182 21.68 8.84 8.85
C ARG A 182 21.28 8.69 7.38
N ASP A 183 20.03 8.31 7.11
CA ASP A 183 19.53 8.13 5.76
C ASP A 183 19.35 9.50 5.07
N PHE A 184 19.13 10.58 5.84
CA PHE A 184 19.14 11.96 5.30
C PHE A 184 20.47 12.31 4.65
N THR A 185 21.59 12.01 5.30
CA THR A 185 22.92 12.35 4.76
C THR A 185 23.12 11.69 3.40
N ALA A 186 22.83 10.39 3.28
CA ALA A 186 22.95 9.67 2.01
C ALA A 186 22.02 10.23 0.91
N LEU A 187 20.83 10.70 1.28
CA LEU A 187 19.89 11.31 0.34
C LEU A 187 20.35 12.69 -0.13
N LEU A 188 20.90 13.52 0.76
CA LEU A 188 21.45 14.81 0.39
C LEU A 188 22.61 14.66 -0.57
N ASP A 189 23.51 13.71 -0.29
CA ASP A 189 24.62 13.40 -1.19
C ASP A 189 24.12 12.99 -2.59
N TYR A 190 23.06 12.18 -2.65
CA TYR A 190 22.44 11.79 -3.91
C TYR A 190 21.87 12.99 -4.65
N PHE A 191 21.04 13.81 -4.01
CA PHE A 191 20.43 14.99 -4.63
C PHE A 191 21.48 16.02 -5.08
N LEU A 192 22.60 16.13 -4.38
CA LEU A 192 23.71 17.00 -4.76
C LEU A 192 24.54 16.44 -5.93
N SER A 193 24.59 15.12 -6.11
CA SER A 193 25.32 14.48 -7.22
C SER A 193 24.59 14.58 -8.57
N GLU A 194 23.28 14.79 -8.54
CA GLU A 194 22.45 15.06 -9.72
C GLU A 194 22.59 16.55 -10.10
N THR A 195 23.78 17.01 -10.48
CA THR A 195 23.98 18.36 -11.02
C THR A 195 23.51 18.45 -12.47
N MET A 196 22.99 19.60 -12.88
CA MET A 196 22.77 19.88 -14.31
C MET A 196 24.13 19.82 -15.02
N ASP A 197 24.31 18.89 -15.95
CA ASP A 197 25.41 18.99 -16.91
C ASP A 197 25.18 20.26 -17.74
N GLU A 198 25.91 21.34 -17.43
CA GLU A 198 26.11 22.43 -18.37
C GLU A 198 26.92 21.86 -19.53
N THR A 199 26.26 21.45 -20.61
CA THR A 199 26.94 21.20 -21.89
C THR A 199 27.65 22.49 -22.32
N PRO A 200 28.99 22.54 -22.43
CA PRO A 200 29.67 23.63 -23.10
C PRO A 200 29.73 23.36 -24.61
N GLU A 201 29.81 24.46 -25.36
CA GLU A 201 30.20 24.56 -26.77
C GLU A 201 29.15 24.21 -27.84
N GLN A 202 28.39 25.25 -28.15
CA GLN A 202 28.30 25.73 -29.54
C GLN A 202 29.68 25.62 -30.22
N ASN A 203 29.75 24.92 -31.35
CA ASN A 203 30.87 25.00 -32.27
C ASN A 203 30.35 25.62 -33.58
N PRO A 204 30.98 26.71 -34.10
CA PRO A 204 30.53 27.42 -35.30
C PRO A 204 30.61 26.60 -36.59
#